data_AF-A0A535JIL8-F1
#
_entry.id   AF-A0A535JIL8-F1
#
_cell.length_a   1.000
_cell.length_b   1.000
_cell.length_c   1.000
_cell.angle_alpha   90.00
_cell.angle_beta   90.00
_cell.angle_gamma   90.00
#
_symmetry.space_group_name_H-M   'P 1'
#
loop_
_entity.id
_entity.type
_entity.pdbx_description
1 polymer ?
#
loop_
_entity_poly.entity_id
_entity_poly.type
_entity_poly.pdbx_seq_one_letter_code
_entity_poly.pdbx_strand_id
1 'polypeptide(L)'
;MTRHDRDAMNMTLVAITCALLMLLPLVTTFDDLLTSWALQLGANNPLQGIVPIEARMVVGLLGLVGIHAAASGSHIVIWDAAGSMHTLFISWNCIGWQSLVLLGISLFSGLRGRQSLEARVQVVLIGVAGTMLLNLMRVAAVAAIAATFGQIPALIFHDYGGTILVVCWLFAFWIFVQRWILVAPPSDEVEVFA
;
A
#
# COMPACT_ATOMS: atom_id res chain seq x y z
N MET A 1 -28.79 5.08 17.61
CA MET A 1 -28.66 4.33 16.34
C MET A 1 -29.88 3.46 16.17
N THR A 2 -30.71 3.73 15.16
CA THR A 2 -31.97 3.01 14.94
C THR A 2 -31.71 1.63 14.32
N ARG A 3 -32.72 0.74 14.30
CA ARG A 3 -32.58 -0.60 13.68
C ARG A 3 -32.27 -0.50 12.18
N HIS A 4 -32.90 0.46 11.50
CA HIS A 4 -32.65 0.78 10.09
C HIS A 4 -31.20 1.22 9.82
N ASP A 5 -30.61 2.07 10.69
CA ASP A 5 -29.20 2.49 10.54
C ASP A 5 -28.23 1.32 10.67
N ARG A 6 -28.57 0.36 11.55
CA ARG A 6 -27.75 -0.83 11.80
C ARG A 6 -27.82 -1.80 10.63
N ASP A 7 -29.00 -1.99 10.05
CA ASP A 7 -29.21 -2.85 8.89
C ASP A 7 -28.52 -2.27 7.64
N ALA A 8 -28.61 -0.95 7.43
CA ALA A 8 -27.90 -0.25 6.36
C ALA A 8 -26.37 -0.33 6.52
N MET A 9 -25.86 -0.15 7.75
CA MET A 9 -24.44 -0.32 8.05
C MET A 9 -23.98 -1.76 7.82
N ASN A 10 -24.74 -2.75 8.28
CA ASN A 10 -24.43 -4.16 8.07
C ASN A 10 -24.41 -4.52 6.58
N MET A 11 -25.38 -4.07 5.79
CA MET A 11 -25.40 -4.28 4.35
C MET A 11 -24.19 -3.63 3.66
N THR A 12 -23.80 -2.44 4.09
CA THR A 12 -22.63 -1.74 3.54
C THR A 12 -21.34 -2.48 3.87
N LEU A 13 -21.17 -2.95 5.11
CA LEU A 13 -20.02 -3.75 5.53
C LEU A 13 -19.93 -5.06 4.73
N VAL A 14 -21.06 -5.74 4.52
CA VAL A 14 -21.12 -6.96 3.71
C VAL A 14 -20.74 -6.66 2.26
N ALA A 15 -21.28 -5.59 1.66
CA ALA A 15 -20.98 -5.21 0.29
C ALA A 15 -19.49 -4.88 0.09
N ILE A 16 -18.89 -4.11 1.00
CA ILE A 16 -17.44 -3.80 0.97
C ILE A 16 -16.63 -5.08 1.11
N THR A 17 -17.00 -5.96 2.04
CA THR A 17 -16.30 -7.24 2.24
C THR A 17 -16.36 -8.11 0.98
N CYS A 18 -17.53 -8.25 0.37
CA CYS A 18 -17.69 -8.99 -0.88
C CYS A 18 -16.85 -8.39 -2.01
N ALA A 19 -16.84 -7.07 -2.15
CA ALA A 19 -16.02 -6.39 -3.16
C ALA A 19 -14.52 -6.65 -2.93
N LEU A 20 -14.03 -6.55 -1.69
CA LEU A 20 -12.64 -6.84 -1.35
C LEU A 20 -12.29 -8.30 -1.65
N LEU A 21 -13.15 -9.25 -1.27
CA LEU A 21 -12.94 -10.68 -1.55
C LEU A 21 -12.88 -11.00 -3.05
N MET A 22 -13.63 -10.27 -3.89
CA MET A 22 -13.58 -10.43 -5.34
C MET A 22 -12.35 -9.77 -5.97
N LEU A 23 -11.89 -8.64 -5.42
CA LEU A 23 -10.72 -7.92 -5.93
C LEU A 23 -9.38 -8.57 -5.52
N LEU A 24 -9.34 -9.20 -4.35
CA LEU A 24 -8.16 -9.90 -3.84
C LEU A 24 -7.51 -10.84 -4.88
N PRO A 25 -8.21 -11.87 -5.41
CA PRO A 25 -7.61 -12.80 -6.37
C PRO A 25 -7.19 -12.12 -7.68
N LEU A 26 -7.87 -11.06 -8.09
CA LEU A 26 -7.49 -10.30 -9.28
C LEU A 26 -6.16 -9.56 -9.07
N VAL A 27 -6.01 -8.87 -7.94
CA VAL A 27 -4.79 -8.12 -7.62
C VAL A 27 -3.62 -9.08 -7.39
N THR A 28 -3.82 -10.18 -6.65
CA THR A 28 -2.74 -11.16 -6.43
C THR A 28 -2.31 -11.82 -7.72
N THR A 29 -3.24 -12.15 -8.63
CA THR A 29 -2.89 -12.71 -9.95
C THR A 29 -2.07 -11.71 -10.78
N PHE A 30 -2.44 -10.43 -10.73
CA PHE A 30 -1.67 -9.38 -11.42
C PHE A 30 -0.27 -9.22 -10.81
N ASP A 31 -0.15 -9.29 -9.49
CA ASP A 31 1.12 -9.22 -8.78
C ASP A 31 2.02 -10.42 -9.11
N ASP A 32 1.46 -11.63 -9.23
CA ASP A 32 2.18 -12.84 -9.66
C ASP A 32 2.66 -12.73 -11.11
N LEU A 33 1.84 -12.16 -12.00
CA LEU A 33 2.21 -11.88 -13.39
C LEU A 33 3.36 -10.87 -13.46
N LEU A 34 3.26 -9.77 -12.71
CA LEU A 34 4.32 -8.78 -12.62
C LEU A 34 5.62 -9.39 -12.09
N THR A 35 5.54 -10.21 -11.05
CA THR A 35 6.70 -10.91 -10.47
C THR A 35 7.37 -11.81 -11.51
N SER A 36 6.57 -12.61 -12.21
CA SER A 36 7.06 -13.49 -13.27
C SER A 36 7.73 -12.71 -14.40
N TRP A 37 7.15 -11.58 -14.81
CA TRP A 37 7.73 -10.73 -15.85
C TRP A 37 9.01 -10.03 -15.40
N ALA A 38 9.06 -9.53 -14.16
CA ALA A 38 10.26 -8.93 -13.57
C ALA A 38 11.42 -9.95 -13.48
N LEU A 39 11.13 -11.21 -13.14
CA LEU A 39 12.11 -12.28 -13.15
C LEU A 39 12.65 -12.56 -14.56
N GLN A 40 11.77 -12.62 -15.58
CA GLN A 40 12.19 -12.81 -16.98
C GLN A 40 13.07 -11.67 -17.50
N LEU A 41 12.82 -10.45 -17.06
CA LEU A 41 13.60 -9.26 -17.43
C LEU A 41 14.89 -9.09 -16.60
N GLY A 42 15.13 -9.95 -15.59
CA GLY A 42 16.28 -9.83 -14.69
C GLY A 42 16.22 -8.60 -13.76
N ALA A 43 15.02 -8.04 -13.53
CA ALA A 43 14.82 -6.87 -12.68
C ALA A 43 14.96 -7.18 -11.17
N ASN A 44 15.02 -8.46 -10.78
CA ASN A 44 15.21 -8.89 -9.41
C ASN A 44 16.51 -8.36 -8.79
N ASN A 45 17.62 -8.36 -9.53
CA ASN A 45 18.93 -7.88 -9.03
C ASN A 45 18.93 -6.38 -8.68
N PRO A 46 18.53 -5.46 -9.59
CA PRO A 46 18.50 -4.04 -9.25
C PRO A 46 17.48 -3.71 -8.15
N LEU A 47 16.32 -4.37 -8.14
CA LEU A 47 15.32 -4.17 -7.07
C LEU A 47 15.83 -4.68 -5.72
N GLN A 48 16.56 -5.80 -5.69
CA GLN A 48 17.19 -6.31 -4.47
C GLN A 48 18.23 -5.33 -3.90
N GLY A 49 18.89 -4.54 -4.75
CA GLY A 49 19.85 -3.51 -4.33
C GLY A 49 19.24 -2.38 -3.47
N ILE A 50 17.91 -2.17 -3.57
CA ILE A 50 17.18 -1.16 -2.79
C ILE A 50 16.84 -1.67 -1.39
N VAL A 51 16.64 -2.99 -1.25
CA VAL A 51 16.19 -3.63 -0.02
C VAL A 51 16.99 -3.25 1.23
N PRO A 52 18.34 -3.13 1.21
CA PRO A 52 19.09 -2.75 2.41
C PRO A 52 18.76 -1.35 2.93
N ILE A 53 18.31 -0.43 2.06
CA ILE A 53 17.87 0.90 2.46
C ILE A 53 16.53 0.77 3.19
N GLU A 54 15.59 0.06 2.59
CA GLU A 54 14.28 -0.21 3.18
C GLU A 54 14.37 -0.94 4.52
N ALA A 55 15.25 -1.93 4.64
CA ALA A 55 15.47 -2.66 5.89
C ALA A 55 15.85 -1.71 7.04
N ARG A 56 16.69 -0.70 6.78
CA ARG A 56 17.07 0.32 7.79
C ARG A 56 15.90 1.22 8.14
N MET A 57 15.09 1.61 7.16
CA MET A 57 13.89 2.44 7.39
C MET A 57 12.88 1.68 8.26
N VAL A 58 12.66 0.39 7.96
CA VAL A 58 11.77 -0.48 8.74
C VAL A 58 12.28 -0.62 10.18
N VAL A 59 13.58 -0.82 10.40
CA VAL A 59 14.16 -0.84 11.75
C VAL A 59 13.91 0.48 12.49
N GLY A 60 14.02 1.62 11.81
CA GLY A 60 13.66 2.92 12.37
C GLY A 60 12.20 2.97 12.82
N LEU A 61 11.27 2.49 11.99
CA LEU A 61 9.84 2.43 12.32
C LEU A 61 9.54 1.48 13.49
N LEU A 62 10.20 0.32 13.54
CA LEU A 62 10.10 -0.63 14.66
C LEU A 62 10.58 0.00 15.96
N GLY A 63 11.65 0.80 15.91
CA GLY A 63 12.14 1.56 17.06
C GLY A 63 11.12 2.55 17.63
N LEU A 64 10.28 3.17 16.78
CA LEU A 64 9.23 4.09 17.23
C LEU A 64 8.14 3.40 18.07
N VAL A 65 7.93 2.10 17.87
CA VAL A 65 6.96 1.29 18.62
C VAL A 65 7.62 0.45 19.72
N GLY A 66 8.90 0.70 20.01
CA GLY A 66 9.64 0.05 21.10
C GLY A 66 10.14 -1.37 20.79
N ILE A 67 10.12 -1.80 19.52
CA ILE A 67 10.62 -3.11 19.12
C ILE A 67 12.12 -3.00 18.82
N HIS A 68 12.92 -3.81 19.52
CA HIS A 68 14.35 -3.88 19.27
C HIS A 68 14.61 -4.65 17.96
N ALA A 69 15.27 -3.98 17.01
CA ALA A 69 15.57 -4.53 15.70
C ALA A 69 16.89 -3.97 15.14
N ALA A 70 17.52 -4.72 14.24
CA ALA A 70 18.75 -4.32 13.56
C ALA A 70 18.71 -4.76 12.10
N ALA A 71 19.27 -3.95 11.20
CA ALA A 71 19.33 -4.26 9.78
C ALA A 71 20.72 -4.81 9.42
N SER A 72 20.76 -5.89 8.64
CA SER A 72 21.99 -6.50 8.11
C SER A 72 21.80 -6.84 6.63
N GLY A 73 22.19 -5.92 5.76
CA GLY A 73 21.93 -6.03 4.32
C GLY A 73 20.42 -6.13 4.05
N SER A 74 19.99 -7.18 3.36
CA SER A 74 18.58 -7.48 3.09
C SER A 74 17.88 -8.24 4.23
N HIS A 75 18.50 -8.38 5.40
CA HIS A 75 17.90 -9.03 6.56
C HIS A 75 17.55 -8.00 7.64
N ILE A 76 16.49 -8.29 8.38
CA ILE A 76 16.18 -7.64 9.65
C ILE A 76 16.28 -8.69 10.74
N VAL A 77 17.01 -8.36 11.79
CA VAL A 77 17.02 -9.08 13.04
C VAL A 77 16.04 -8.40 13.98
N ILE A 78 15.12 -9.17 14.55
CA ILE A 78 14.14 -8.72 15.55
C ILE A 78 14.31 -9.57 16.80
N TRP A 79 14.15 -8.94 17.95
CA TRP A 79 14.15 -9.62 19.25
C TRP A 79 12.73 -9.66 19.79
N ASP A 80 12.28 -10.85 20.18
CA ASP A 80 10.98 -11.01 20.85
C ASP A 80 11.06 -10.58 22.33
N ALA A 81 9.90 -10.58 23.01
CA ALA A 81 9.82 -10.20 24.42
C ALA A 81 10.61 -11.14 25.37
N ALA A 82 10.90 -12.38 24.93
CA ALA A 82 11.73 -13.33 25.66
C ALA A 82 13.24 -13.16 25.36
N GLY A 83 13.61 -12.24 24.46
CA GLY A 83 14.97 -11.98 24.04
C GLY A 83 15.48 -12.92 22.93
N SER A 84 14.62 -13.77 22.37
CA SER A 84 15.01 -14.66 21.27
C SER A 84 15.16 -13.87 19.98
N MET A 85 16.21 -14.20 19.23
CA MET A 85 16.55 -13.55 17.97
C MET A 85 15.85 -14.23 16.80
N HIS A 86 15.13 -13.45 16.00
CA HIS A 86 14.49 -13.89 14.76
C HIS A 86 15.07 -13.10 13.59
N THR A 87 15.52 -13.81 12.55
CA THR A 87 16.06 -13.18 11.34
C THR A 87 15.04 -13.28 10.21
N LEU A 88 14.61 -12.14 9.69
CA LEU A 88 13.71 -12.03 8.56
C LEU A 88 14.49 -11.60 7.32
N PHE A 89 14.32 -12.33 6.21
CA PHE A 89 14.82 -11.92 4.91
C PHE A 89 13.78 -11.05 4.21
N ILE A 90 14.19 -9.89 3.71
CA ILE A 90 13.36 -9.02 2.87
C ILE A 90 13.73 -9.29 1.40
N SER A 91 12.74 -9.76 0.65
CA SER A 91 12.85 -9.94 -0.79
C SER A 91 12.62 -8.61 -1.52
N TRP A 92 13.20 -8.45 -2.70
CA TRP A 92 12.90 -7.37 -3.64
C TRP A 92 11.40 -7.22 -3.95
N ASN A 93 10.61 -8.28 -3.77
CA ASN A 93 9.15 -8.23 -3.92
C ASN A 93 8.48 -7.37 -2.83
N CYS A 94 9.09 -7.28 -1.65
CA CYS A 94 8.54 -6.54 -0.52
C CYS A 94 8.71 -5.02 -0.63
N ILE A 95 9.46 -4.50 -1.62
CA ILE A 95 9.77 -3.06 -1.70
C ILE A 95 8.62 -2.18 -2.21
N GLY A 96 7.47 -2.79 -2.51
CA GLY A 96 6.26 -2.08 -2.93
C GLY A 96 6.29 -1.59 -4.38
N TRP A 97 7.22 -2.10 -5.20
CA TRP A 97 7.32 -1.72 -6.61
C TRP A 97 6.06 -2.11 -7.40
N GLN A 98 5.42 -3.25 -7.09
CA GLN A 98 4.14 -3.65 -7.70
C GLN A 98 3.04 -2.62 -7.39
N SER A 99 2.98 -2.14 -6.15
CA SER A 99 2.03 -1.10 -5.75
C SER A 99 2.27 0.23 -6.46
N LEU A 100 3.53 0.57 -6.76
CA LEU A 100 3.86 1.72 -7.62
C LEU A 100 3.39 1.54 -9.06
N VAL A 101 3.50 0.33 -9.61
CA VAL A 101 2.97 0.02 -10.95
C VAL A 101 1.45 0.18 -10.97
N LEU A 102 0.74 -0.37 -9.96
CA LEU A 102 -0.70 -0.21 -9.80
C LEU A 102 -1.10 1.26 -9.66
N LEU A 103 -0.37 2.03 -8.86
CA LEU A 103 -0.56 3.48 -8.76
C LEU A 103 -0.37 4.13 -10.13
N GLY A 104 0.69 3.81 -10.86
CA GLY A 104 0.97 4.36 -12.19
C GLY A 104 -0.16 4.10 -13.19
N ILE A 105 -0.69 2.88 -13.23
CA ILE A 105 -1.86 2.52 -14.04
C ILE A 105 -3.08 3.35 -13.62
N SER A 106 -3.31 3.49 -12.31
CA SER A 106 -4.43 4.28 -11.79
C SER A 106 -4.31 5.77 -12.16
N LEU A 107 -3.10 6.35 -12.07
CA LEU A 107 -2.81 7.74 -12.44
C LEU A 107 -3.05 7.98 -13.93
N PHE A 108 -2.64 7.04 -14.78
CA PHE A 108 -2.88 7.11 -16.23
C PHE A 108 -4.37 7.15 -16.59
N SER A 109 -5.22 6.52 -15.78
CA SER A 109 -6.67 6.58 -15.95
C SER A 109 -7.27 7.85 -15.33
N GLY A 110 -6.92 8.15 -14.08
CA GLY A 110 -7.55 9.22 -13.30
C GLY A 110 -7.12 10.64 -13.66
N LEU A 111 -5.98 10.84 -14.33
CA LEU A 111 -5.49 12.15 -14.74
C LEU A 111 -5.79 12.53 -16.20
N ARG A 112 -6.65 11.78 -16.90
CA ARG A 112 -7.00 12.05 -18.32
C ARG A 112 -7.76 13.37 -18.56
N GLY A 113 -8.20 14.06 -17.51
CA GLY A 113 -8.93 15.33 -17.62
C GLY A 113 -8.05 16.57 -17.81
N ARG A 114 -8.70 17.71 -18.05
CA ARG A 114 -8.07 19.05 -18.11
C ARG A 114 -7.79 19.55 -16.69
N GLN A 115 -6.72 19.05 -16.10
CA GLN A 115 -6.24 19.46 -14.77
C GLN A 115 -5.05 20.41 -14.90
N SER A 116 -4.90 21.33 -13.95
CA SER A 116 -3.72 22.20 -13.89
C SER A 116 -2.44 21.36 -13.68
N LEU A 117 -1.30 21.87 -14.14
CA LEU A 117 -0.01 21.19 -13.98
C LEU A 117 0.33 21.02 -12.49
N GLU A 118 0.03 22.03 -11.67
CA GLU A 118 0.23 22.00 -10.22
C GLU A 118 -0.55 20.86 -9.57
N ALA A 119 -1.85 20.75 -9.86
CA ALA A 119 -2.68 19.67 -9.32
C ALA A 119 -2.14 18.30 -9.74
N ARG A 120 -1.73 18.13 -11.00
CA ARG A 120 -1.14 16.86 -11.49
C ARG A 120 0.12 16.49 -10.71
N VAL A 121 1.02 17.44 -10.48
CA VAL A 121 2.25 17.21 -9.72
C VAL A 121 1.94 16.84 -8.28
N GLN A 122 1.02 17.54 -7.62
CA GLN A 122 0.60 17.22 -6.25
C GLN A 122 0.02 15.80 -6.16
N VAL A 123 -0.86 15.42 -7.07
CA VAL A 123 -1.45 14.06 -7.12
C VAL A 123 -0.37 12.99 -7.27
N VAL A 124 0.58 13.18 -8.20
CA VAL A 124 1.67 12.23 -8.42
C VAL A 124 2.57 12.12 -7.18
N LEU A 125 3.00 13.25 -6.60
CA LEU A 125 3.90 13.25 -5.45
C LEU A 125 3.25 12.62 -4.22
N ILE A 126 2.00 12.98 -3.91
CA ILE A 126 1.25 12.41 -2.79
C ILE A 126 1.02 10.91 -3.02
N GLY A 127 0.65 10.51 -4.24
CA GLY A 127 0.44 9.11 -4.59
C GLY A 127 1.69 8.28 -4.40
N VAL A 128 2.83 8.72 -4.93
CA VAL A 128 4.12 8.00 -4.83
C VAL A 128 4.58 7.95 -3.37
N ALA A 129 4.62 9.10 -2.69
CA ALA A 129 5.07 9.18 -1.29
C ALA A 129 4.18 8.33 -0.38
N GLY A 130 2.86 8.42 -0.53
CA GLY A 130 1.91 7.65 0.26
C GLY A 130 2.00 6.15 -0.01
N THR A 131 2.17 5.74 -1.28
CA THR A 131 2.38 4.32 -1.62
C THR A 131 3.67 3.77 -1.02
N MET A 132 4.77 4.53 -1.08
CA MET A 132 6.04 4.14 -0.45
C MET A 132 5.93 4.07 1.07
N LEU A 133 5.27 5.05 1.69
CA LEU A 133 5.04 5.05 3.14
C LEU A 133 4.18 3.86 3.56
N LEU A 134 3.09 3.56 2.83
CA LEU A 134 2.25 2.41 3.09
C LEU A 134 3.04 1.10 2.99
N ASN A 135 3.92 0.97 1.99
CA ASN A 135 4.79 -0.18 1.85
C ASN A 135 5.72 -0.35 3.07
N LEU A 136 6.39 0.72 3.48
CA LEU A 136 7.27 0.69 4.66
C LEU A 136 6.51 0.29 5.93
N MET A 137 5.32 0.86 6.12
CA MET A 137 4.44 0.53 7.26
C MET A 137 3.97 -0.93 7.20
N ARG A 138 3.69 -1.46 6.01
CA ARG A 138 3.34 -2.88 5.80
C ARG A 138 4.48 -3.78 6.24
N VAL A 139 5.70 -3.55 5.75
CA VAL A 139 6.86 -4.39 6.08
C VAL A 139 7.20 -4.29 7.58
N ALA A 140 7.12 -3.09 8.16
CA ALA A 140 7.25 -2.89 9.60
C ALA A 140 6.17 -3.63 10.39
N ALA A 141 4.91 -3.61 9.94
CA ALA A 141 3.83 -4.35 10.58
C ALA A 141 4.05 -5.87 10.51
N VAL A 142 4.50 -6.41 9.37
CA VAL A 142 4.85 -7.85 9.25
C VAL A 142 5.94 -8.20 10.27
N ALA A 143 7.01 -7.41 10.36
CA ALA A 143 8.10 -7.65 11.30
C ALA A 143 7.65 -7.52 12.77
N ALA A 144 6.78 -6.55 13.07
CA ALA A 144 6.21 -6.38 14.40
C ALA A 144 5.33 -7.56 14.80
N ILE A 145 4.45 -8.02 13.91
CA ILE A 145 3.60 -9.20 14.13
C ILE A 145 4.47 -10.45 14.32
N ALA A 146 5.55 -10.59 13.55
CA ALA A 146 6.49 -11.70 13.72
C ALA A 146 7.13 -11.71 15.11
N ALA A 147 7.50 -10.53 15.64
CA ALA A 147 8.10 -10.38 16.95
C ALA A 147 7.11 -10.63 18.12
N THR A 148 5.81 -10.35 17.93
CA THR A 148 4.82 -10.43 19.03
C THR A 148 3.91 -11.65 18.97
N PHE A 149 3.53 -12.10 17.77
CA PHE A 149 2.57 -13.20 17.55
C PHE A 149 3.19 -14.39 16.81
N GLY A 150 4.45 -14.27 16.37
CA GLY A 150 5.17 -15.32 15.65
C GLY A 150 4.97 -15.28 14.13
N GLN A 151 5.61 -16.24 13.46
CA GLN A 151 5.77 -16.23 12.00
C GLN A 151 4.46 -16.50 11.23
N ILE A 152 3.59 -17.38 11.74
CA ILE A 152 2.36 -17.75 11.00
C ILE A 152 1.40 -16.55 10.86
N PRO A 153 1.07 -15.79 11.93
CA PRO A 153 0.27 -14.58 11.77
C PRO A 153 0.93 -13.53 10.87
N ALA A 154 2.26 -13.40 10.95
CA ALA A 154 3.01 -12.47 10.11
C ALA A 154 2.90 -12.82 8.62
N LEU A 155 3.00 -14.11 8.27
CA LEU A 155 2.85 -14.59 6.90
C LEU A 155 1.45 -14.36 6.35
N ILE A 156 0.40 -14.64 7.14
CA ILE A 156 -0.99 -14.37 6.74
C ILE A 156 -1.19 -12.88 6.46
N PHE A 157 -0.65 -12.01 7.32
CA PHE A 157 -0.73 -10.57 7.11
C PHE A 157 0.09 -10.11 5.90
N HIS A 158 1.26 -10.70 5.68
CA HIS A 158 2.09 -10.44 4.50
C HIS A 158 1.34 -10.76 3.20
N ASP A 159 0.77 -11.96 3.10
CA ASP A 159 0.18 -12.47 1.86
C ASP A 159 -1.18 -11.84 1.53
N TYR A 160 -2.01 -11.57 2.54
CA TYR A 160 -3.37 -11.05 2.33
C TYR A 160 -3.53 -9.61 2.81
N GLY A 161 -2.99 -9.29 3.98
CA GLY A 161 -3.08 -7.96 4.57
C GLY A 161 -2.43 -6.89 3.69
N GLY A 162 -1.30 -7.21 3.07
CA GLY A 162 -0.62 -6.32 2.12
C GLY A 162 -1.52 -5.90 0.95
N THR A 163 -2.19 -6.84 0.32
CA THR A 163 -3.10 -6.57 -0.81
C THR A 163 -4.30 -5.73 -0.37
N ILE A 164 -4.90 -6.06 0.77
CA ILE A 164 -6.02 -5.28 1.33
C ILE A 164 -5.59 -3.84 1.60
N LEU A 165 -4.41 -3.63 2.21
CA LEU A 165 -3.87 -2.30 2.48
C LEU A 165 -3.71 -1.47 1.19
N VAL A 166 -3.13 -2.05 0.14
CA VAL A 166 -2.91 -1.37 -1.13
C VAL A 166 -4.24 -1.01 -1.81
N VAL A 167 -5.20 -1.92 -1.85
CA VAL A 167 -6.52 -1.67 -2.44
C VAL A 167 -7.23 -0.54 -1.68
N CYS A 168 -7.30 -0.64 -0.35
CA CYS A 168 -7.90 0.40 0.50
C CYS A 168 -7.19 1.75 0.31
N TRP A 169 -5.86 1.75 0.23
CA TRP A 169 -5.07 2.95 -0.04
C TRP A 169 -5.42 3.59 -1.37
N LEU A 170 -5.49 2.84 -2.48
CA LEU A 170 -5.82 3.39 -3.79
C LEU A 170 -7.22 4.02 -3.79
N PHE A 171 -8.21 3.37 -3.17
CA PHE A 171 -9.55 3.96 -3.03
C PHE A 171 -9.51 5.25 -2.19
N ALA A 172 -8.88 5.23 -1.02
CA ALA A 172 -8.78 6.39 -0.14
C ALA A 172 -8.03 7.54 -0.82
N PHE A 173 -6.93 7.24 -1.51
CA PHE A 173 -6.16 8.20 -2.29
C PHE A 173 -7.01 8.86 -3.37
N TRP A 174 -7.75 8.10 -4.17
CA TRP A 174 -8.58 8.67 -5.24
C TRP A 174 -9.77 9.47 -4.71
N ILE A 175 -10.42 9.01 -3.63
CA ILE A 175 -11.43 9.80 -2.93
C ILE A 175 -10.83 11.12 -2.46
N PHE A 176 -9.62 11.08 -1.89
CA PHE A 176 -8.94 12.27 -1.40
C PHE A 176 -8.61 13.25 -2.54
N VAL A 177 -7.96 12.75 -3.58
CA VAL A 177 -7.57 13.54 -4.75
C VAL A 177 -8.78 14.20 -5.41
N GLN A 178 -9.87 13.47 -5.62
CA GLN A 178 -11.08 14.01 -6.25
C GLN A 178 -11.76 15.08 -5.41
N ARG A 179 -11.77 14.90 -4.08
CA ARG A 179 -12.47 15.81 -3.19
C ARG A 179 -11.69 17.09 -2.88
N TRP A 180 -10.36 17.01 -2.77
CA TRP A 180 -9.55 18.12 -2.26
C TRP A 180 -8.56 18.70 -3.27
N ILE A 181 -8.10 17.95 -4.27
CA ILE A 181 -7.08 18.43 -5.21
C ILE A 181 -7.68 18.78 -6.56
N LEU A 182 -8.45 17.86 -7.15
CA LEU A 182 -9.02 18.02 -8.51
C LEU A 182 -10.36 18.76 -8.52
N VAL A 183 -10.60 19.64 -7.55
CA VAL A 183 -11.84 20.41 -7.44
C VAL A 183 -12.13 21.07 -8.78
N ALA A 184 -13.24 20.68 -9.40
CA ALA A 184 -13.68 21.32 -10.64
C ALA A 184 -13.85 22.82 -10.35
N PRO A 185 -13.39 23.72 -11.24
CA PRO A 185 -13.80 25.11 -11.16
C PRO A 185 -15.33 25.13 -11.08
N PRO A 186 -15.93 25.99 -10.22
CA PRO A 186 -17.38 26.18 -10.27
C PRO A 186 -17.72 26.43 -11.73
N SER A 187 -18.65 25.62 -12.27
CA SER A 187 -19.15 25.82 -13.63
C SER A 187 -19.42 27.30 -13.79
N ASP A 188 -18.79 27.93 -14.78
CA ASP A 188 -19.30 29.19 -15.28
C ASP A 188 -20.75 28.91 -15.67
N GLU A 189 -21.67 29.27 -14.79
CA GLU A 189 -23.04 29.64 -15.12
C GLU A 189 -22.92 30.87 -16.02
N VAL A 190 -22.42 30.68 -17.24
CA VAL A 190 -22.87 31.52 -18.35
C VAL A 190 -24.27 31.00 -18.65
N GLU A 191 -25.24 31.57 -17.94
CA GLU A 191 -26.56 31.78 -18.48
C GLU A 191 -26.39 32.40 -19.88
N VAL A 192 -26.36 31.57 -20.91
CA VAL A 192 -26.66 32.01 -22.27
C VAL A 192 -28.18 32.04 -22.39
N PHE A 193 -28.79 32.98 -21.67
CA PHE A 193 -30.10 33.54 -21.98
C PHE A 193 -29.91 35.05 -22.15
N ALA A 194 -29.52 35.47 -23.36
CA ALA A 194 -29.87 36.75 -23.98
C ALA A 194 -29.34 36.80 -25.41
#